data_AF-A0A8T1PKJ2-F1
#
_entry.id   AF-A0A8T1PKJ2-F1
#
_cell.length_a   1.000
_cell.length_b   1.000
_cell.length_c   1.000
_cell.angle_alpha   90.00
_cell.angle_beta   90.00
_cell.angle_gamma   90.00
#
_symmetry.space_group_name_H-M   'P 1'
#
loop_
_entity.id
_entity.type
_entity.pdbx_description
1 polymer ?
#
loop_
_entity_poly.entity_id
_entity_poly.type
_entity_poly.pdbx_seq_one_letter_code
_entity_poly.pdbx_strand_id
1 'polypeptide(L)'
;MLPKRLCTDINALISKFRWKNSFEGKTIYWRKWSEMGENNVEGGMGFREIEVFNRALLAKQGKLQMDQDSLVAKVVKDKYFKRTQFIEAKLGVRPSYMWRSLMAAQSIVKDGLTWRVGNGKRVAIWHDEWIPQPVSHKVRSPVKMLSRRCKGGKIN
;
A
#
# COMPACT_ATOMS: atom_id res chain seq x y z
N MET A 1 -6.34 3.83 -10.84
CA MET A 1 -6.92 3.00 -9.77
C MET A 1 -8.23 2.52 -10.34
N LEU A 2 -8.54 1.23 -10.22
CA LEU A 2 -9.77 0.72 -10.82
C LEU A 2 -10.99 1.44 -10.24
N PRO A 3 -12.00 1.79 -11.07
CA PRO A 3 -13.25 2.35 -10.57
C PRO A 3 -13.94 1.38 -9.62
N LYS A 4 -14.52 1.88 -8.53
CA LYS A 4 -15.20 1.03 -7.53
C LYS A 4 -16.29 0.14 -8.15
N ARG A 5 -17.08 0.69 -9.08
CA ARG A 5 -18.11 -0.06 -9.82
C ARG A 5 -17.53 -1.29 -10.54
N LEU A 6 -16.40 -1.12 -11.23
CA LEU A 6 -15.73 -2.23 -11.89
C LEU A 6 -15.27 -3.30 -10.88
N CYS A 7 -14.74 -2.88 -9.73
CA CYS A 7 -14.37 -3.81 -8.65
C CYS A 7 -15.59 -4.58 -8.13
N THR A 8 -16.73 -3.91 -7.92
CA THR A 8 -17.97 -4.55 -7.46
C THR A 8 -18.54 -5.51 -8.50
N ASP A 9 -18.45 -5.16 -9.78
CA ASP A 9 -18.94 -6.00 -10.88
C ASP A 9 -18.07 -7.28 -11.01
N ILE A 10 -16.75 -7.15 -10.90
CA ILE A 10 -15.83 -8.30 -10.89
C ILE A 10 -16.11 -9.19 -9.67
N ASN A 11 -16.23 -8.60 -8.48
CA ASN A 11 -16.60 -9.33 -7.27
C ASN A 11 -17.92 -10.10 -7.44
N ALA A 12 -18.93 -9.48 -8.05
CA ALA A 12 -20.21 -10.11 -8.33
C ALA A 12 -20.09 -11.26 -9.34
N LEU A 13 -19.27 -11.12 -10.39
CA LEU A 13 -18.99 -12.18 -11.35
C LEU A 13 -18.30 -13.37 -10.70
N ILE A 14 -17.30 -13.14 -9.84
CA ILE A 14 -16.61 -14.21 -9.12
C ILE A 14 -17.57 -14.89 -8.14
N SER A 15 -18.39 -14.12 -7.43
CA SER A 15 -19.44 -14.65 -6.54
C SER A 15 -20.41 -15.55 -7.31
N LYS A 16 -20.93 -15.05 -8.43
CA LYS A 16 -21.86 -15.80 -9.29
C LYS A 16 -21.21 -17.08 -9.80
N PHE A 17 -19.96 -17.02 -10.26
CA PHE A 17 -19.22 -18.20 -10.69
C PHE A 17 -19.06 -19.22 -9.55
N ARG A 18 -18.67 -18.76 -8.35
CA ARG A 18 -18.44 -19.63 -7.19
C ARG A 18 -19.72 -20.35 -6.75
N TRP A 19 -20.85 -19.66 -6.77
CA TRP A 19 -22.13 -20.19 -6.28
C TRP A 19 -22.99 -20.84 -7.37
N LYS A 20 -22.58 -20.75 -8.64
CA LYS A 20 -23.33 -21.33 -9.76
C LYS A 20 -23.44 -22.84 -9.59
N ASN A 21 -24.63 -23.32 -9.24
CA ASN A 21 -25.00 -24.73 -9.43
C ASN A 21 -25.43 -24.95 -10.89
N SER A 22 -24.97 -26.03 -11.52
CA SER A 22 -25.66 -26.57 -12.68
C SER A 22 -26.92 -27.31 -12.21
N PHE A 23 -27.92 -27.41 -13.09
CA PHE A 23 -29.28 -27.94 -12.85
C PHE A 23 -30.30 -26.87 -12.39
N GLU A 24 -30.74 -26.08 -13.38
CA GLU A 24 -32.08 -25.48 -13.56
C GLU A 24 -32.74 -24.65 -12.44
N GLY A 25 -32.06 -24.34 -11.33
CA GLY A 25 -32.58 -23.55 -10.22
C GLY A 25 -31.97 -22.14 -10.06
N LYS A 26 -32.66 -21.27 -9.29
CA LYS A 26 -32.08 -20.01 -8.81
C LYS A 26 -30.82 -20.29 -7.99
N THR A 27 -29.73 -19.59 -8.30
CA THR A 27 -28.46 -19.69 -7.56
C THR A 27 -28.63 -19.24 -6.11
N ILE A 28 -28.30 -20.12 -5.16
CA ILE A 28 -28.31 -19.82 -3.73
C ILE A 28 -26.94 -19.25 -3.33
N TYR A 29 -26.94 -18.03 -2.80
CA TYR A 29 -25.75 -17.41 -2.23
C TYR A 29 -25.70 -17.71 -0.74
N TRP A 30 -24.88 -18.68 -0.34
CA TRP A 30 -24.80 -19.12 1.07
C TRP A 30 -24.12 -18.10 1.98
N ARG A 31 -23.38 -17.15 1.42
CA ARG A 31 -22.68 -16.11 2.17
C ARG A 31 -22.49 -14.84 1.35
N LYS A 32 -22.44 -13.68 2.01
CA LYS A 32 -22.11 -12.40 1.38
C LYS A 32 -20.66 -12.40 0.90
N TRP A 33 -20.41 -11.69 -0.21
CA TRP A 33 -19.06 -11.60 -0.78
C TRP A 33 -18.04 -10.95 0.16
N SER A 34 -18.45 -9.97 0.96
CA SER A 34 -17.59 -9.33 1.97
C SER A 34 -17.05 -10.30 3.03
N GLU A 35 -17.87 -11.27 3.43
CA GLU A 35 -17.53 -12.29 4.45
C GLU A 35 -16.78 -13.49 3.85
N MET A 36 -16.73 -13.59 2.51
CA MET A 36 -15.95 -14.61 1.83
C MET A 36 -14.45 -14.31 1.85
N GLY A 37 -14.08 -13.04 2.07
CA GLY A 37 -12.69 -12.60 2.10
C GLY A 37 -12.01 -12.67 3.46
N GLU A 38 -12.76 -13.02 4.51
CA GLU A 38 -12.22 -13.29 5.83
C GLU A 38 -11.30 -14.52 5.81
N ASN A 39 -10.45 -14.62 6.84
CA ASN A 39 -9.57 -15.77 6.98
C ASN A 39 -10.39 -17.06 7.12
N ASN A 40 -9.87 -18.19 6.64
CA ASN A 40 -10.50 -19.49 6.83
C ASN A 40 -10.75 -19.81 8.32
N VAL A 41 -9.90 -19.28 9.20
CA VAL A 41 -10.05 -19.40 10.67
C VAL A 41 -11.26 -18.61 11.20
N GLU A 42 -11.58 -17.47 10.58
CA GLU A 42 -12.77 -16.66 10.87
C GLU A 42 -14.00 -17.17 10.10
N GLY A 43 -13.86 -18.32 9.44
CA GLY A 43 -14.91 -18.98 8.67
C GLY A 43 -15.05 -18.46 7.24
N GLY A 44 -14.21 -17.52 6.78
CA GLY A 44 -14.14 -17.07 5.40
C GLY A 44 -13.53 -18.11 4.44
N MET A 45 -13.34 -17.73 3.18
CA MET A 45 -12.70 -18.58 2.16
C MET A 45 -11.39 -17.98 1.63
N GLY A 46 -10.90 -16.89 2.24
CA GLY A 46 -9.67 -16.21 1.83
C GLY A 46 -9.75 -15.52 0.45
N PHE A 47 -10.95 -15.26 -0.08
CA PHE A 47 -11.09 -14.50 -1.33
C PHE A 47 -10.63 -13.06 -1.14
N ARG A 48 -9.82 -12.53 -2.05
CA ARG A 48 -9.40 -11.13 -1.93
C ARG A 48 -10.48 -10.21 -2.48
N GLU A 49 -10.87 -9.20 -1.71
CA GLU A 49 -11.66 -8.09 -2.22
C GLU A 49 -10.85 -7.32 -3.28
N ILE A 50 -11.38 -7.22 -4.50
CA ILE A 50 -10.66 -6.65 -5.64
C ILE A 50 -10.25 -5.18 -5.43
N GLU A 51 -11.06 -4.37 -4.73
CA GLU A 51 -10.67 -2.99 -4.43
C GLU A 51 -9.41 -2.95 -3.55
N VAL A 52 -9.42 -3.70 -2.45
CA VAL A 52 -8.29 -3.79 -1.50
C VAL A 52 -7.06 -4.38 -2.20
N PHE A 53 -7.24 -5.43 -2.98
CA PHE A 53 -6.14 -6.06 -3.73
C PHE A 53 -5.53 -5.11 -4.77
N ASN A 54 -6.36 -4.37 -5.51
CA ASN A 54 -5.87 -3.36 -6.46
C ASN A 54 -5.08 -2.25 -5.76
N ARG A 55 -5.53 -1.79 -4.58
CA ARG A 55 -4.78 -0.82 -3.77
C ARG A 55 -3.43 -1.39 -3.32
N ALA A 56 -3.40 -2.63 -2.86
CA ALA A 56 -2.17 -3.31 -2.47
C ALA A 56 -1.18 -3.48 -3.63
N LEU A 57 -1.67 -3.82 -4.83
CA LEU A 57 -0.84 -3.89 -6.04
C LEU A 57 -0.28 -2.54 -6.43
N LEU A 58 -1.07 -1.47 -6.37
CA LEU A 58 -0.59 -0.11 -6.61
C LEU A 58 0.45 0.32 -5.58
N ALA A 59 0.27 -0.05 -4.31
CA ALA A 59 1.27 0.20 -3.27
C ALA A 59 2.58 -0.56 -3.55
N LYS A 60 2.49 -1.82 -3.99
CA LYS A 60 3.66 -2.61 -4.42
C LYS A 60 4.38 -1.95 -5.62
N GLN A 61 3.65 -1.43 -6.59
CA GLN A 61 4.21 -0.66 -7.70
C GLN A 61 4.82 0.68 -7.25
N GLY A 62 4.23 1.34 -6.26
CA GLY A 62 4.77 2.55 -5.63
C GLY A 62 6.09 2.28 -4.93
N LYS A 63 6.18 1.18 -4.20
CA LYS A 63 7.44 0.71 -3.59
C LYS A 63 8.52 0.47 -4.63
N LEU A 64 8.18 -0.10 -5.79
CA LEU A 64 9.14 -0.26 -6.90
C LEU A 64 9.71 1.09 -7.38
N GLN A 65 8.98 2.21 -7.24
CA GLN A 65 9.52 3.52 -7.61
C GLN A 65 10.58 4.05 -6.63
N MET A 66 10.74 3.42 -5.48
CA MET A 66 11.79 3.74 -4.50
C MET A 66 13.10 3.03 -4.83
N ASP A 67 13.04 1.96 -5.63
CA ASP A 67 14.20 1.26 -6.14
C ASP A 67 14.95 2.11 -7.17
N GLN A 68 16.20 2.48 -6.84
CA GLN A 68 17.03 3.33 -7.68
C GLN A 68 17.65 2.59 -8.88
N ASP A 69 17.62 1.26 -8.89
CA ASP A 69 18.25 0.45 -9.93
C ASP A 69 17.28 0.12 -11.08
N SER A 70 15.98 0.14 -10.81
CA SER A 70 14.93 -0.10 -11.81
C SER A 70 14.87 0.98 -12.88
N LEU A 71 14.97 0.57 -14.16
CA LEU A 71 14.83 1.48 -15.31
C LEU A 71 13.46 2.19 -15.31
N VAL A 72 12.40 1.46 -14.98
CA VAL A 72 11.04 2.01 -14.88
C VAL A 72 10.99 3.12 -13.82
N ALA A 73 11.61 2.90 -12.66
CA ALA A 73 11.67 3.89 -11.60
C ALA A 73 12.44 5.15 -12.03
N LYS A 74 13.55 5.00 -12.76
CA LYS A 74 14.31 6.13 -13.31
C LYS A 74 13.49 6.98 -14.28
N VAL A 75 12.76 6.35 -15.20
CA VAL A 75 11.91 7.06 -16.18
C VAL A 75 10.76 7.80 -15.49
N VAL A 76 10.09 7.14 -14.54
CA VAL A 76 8.98 7.75 -13.79
C VAL A 76 9.49 8.89 -12.90
N LYS A 77 10.64 8.72 -12.24
CA LYS A 77 11.29 9.77 -11.46
C LYS A 77 11.62 10.98 -12.32
N ASP A 78 12.23 10.77 -13.50
CA ASP A 78 12.53 11.89 -14.39
C ASP A 78 11.22 12.58 -14.82
N LYS A 79 10.18 11.84 -15.17
CA LYS A 79 8.93 12.46 -15.62
C LYS A 79 8.17 13.24 -14.53
N TYR A 80 8.12 12.74 -13.30
CA TYR A 80 7.17 13.23 -12.29
C TYR A 80 7.79 13.84 -11.03
N PHE A 81 9.00 13.45 -10.64
CA PHE A 81 9.61 13.88 -9.38
C PHE A 81 11.15 13.95 -9.44
N LYS A 82 11.69 14.68 -10.43
CA LYS A 82 13.14 14.79 -10.68
C LYS A 82 14.00 15.08 -9.44
N ARG A 83 13.52 16.01 -8.60
CA ARG A 83 14.28 16.59 -7.48
C ARG A 83 13.91 16.03 -6.10
N THR A 84 12.89 15.18 -6.01
CA THR A 84 12.36 14.68 -4.74
C THR A 84 12.33 13.16 -4.74
N GLN A 85 11.88 12.58 -3.62
CA GLN A 85 11.59 11.14 -3.54
C GLN A 85 10.13 10.86 -3.87
N PHE A 86 9.80 9.60 -4.15
CA PHE A 86 8.43 9.20 -4.47
C PHE A 86 7.43 9.60 -3.37
N ILE A 87 7.80 9.55 -2.08
CA ILE A 87 6.93 9.93 -0.93
C ILE A 87 6.60 11.42 -0.94
N GLU A 88 7.50 12.25 -1.45
CA GLU A 88 7.38 13.71 -1.47
C GLU A 88 6.80 14.22 -2.79
N ALA A 89 6.56 13.32 -3.75
CA ALA A 89 6.04 13.67 -5.05
C ALA A 89 4.63 14.24 -4.95
N LYS A 90 4.30 15.20 -5.82
CA LYS A 90 2.98 15.84 -5.89
C LYS A 90 2.27 15.44 -7.18
N LEU A 91 0.94 15.50 -7.18
CA LEU A 91 0.14 15.10 -8.33
C LEU A 91 0.39 16.00 -9.57
N GLY A 92 0.55 17.30 -9.36
CA GLY A 92 0.70 18.29 -10.44
C GLY A 92 -0.62 18.59 -11.17
N VAL A 93 -0.56 19.38 -12.25
CA VAL A 93 -1.74 19.96 -12.91
C VAL A 93 -2.37 19.01 -13.94
N ARG A 94 -1.57 18.25 -14.71
CA ARG A 94 -2.05 17.33 -15.75
C ARG A 94 -1.42 15.94 -15.62
N PRO A 95 -1.79 15.19 -14.57
CA PRO A 95 -1.22 13.87 -14.33
C PRO A 95 -1.78 12.83 -15.31
N SER A 96 -0.91 11.93 -15.75
CA SER A 96 -1.34 10.73 -16.48
C SER A 96 -2.23 9.87 -15.59
N TYR A 97 -3.03 8.98 -16.20
CA TYR A 97 -3.86 8.04 -15.45
C TYR A 97 -3.00 7.12 -14.56
N MET A 98 -1.87 6.66 -15.08
CA MET A 98 -0.89 5.88 -14.31
C MET A 98 -0.39 6.66 -13.09
N TRP A 99 0.01 7.92 -13.27
CA TRP A 99 0.52 8.74 -12.17
C TRP A 99 -0.55 9.01 -11.10
N ARG A 100 -1.79 9.32 -11.51
CA ARG A 100 -2.94 9.41 -10.59
C ARG A 100 -3.13 8.14 -9.76
N SER A 101 -3.01 6.98 -10.42
CA SER A 101 -3.16 5.67 -9.77
C SER A 101 -2.07 5.41 -8.74
N LEU A 102 -0.84 5.77 -9.07
CA LEU A 102 0.31 5.59 -8.20
C LEU A 102 0.28 6.56 -7.01
N MET A 103 -0.09 7.82 -7.26
CA MET A 103 -0.30 8.84 -6.22
C MET A 103 -1.42 8.43 -5.24
N ALA A 104 -2.48 7.78 -5.70
CA ALA A 104 -3.54 7.26 -4.82
C ALA A 104 -3.05 6.17 -3.85
N ALA A 105 -1.94 5.49 -4.16
CA ALA A 105 -1.32 4.50 -3.29
C ALA A 105 -0.13 5.05 -2.49
N GLN A 106 0.26 6.31 -2.70
CA GLN A 106 1.41 6.93 -2.04
C GLN A 106 1.24 6.96 -0.51
N SER A 107 0.03 7.22 -0.02
CA SER A 107 -0.26 7.18 1.42
C SER A 107 -0.07 5.77 1.99
N ILE A 108 -0.60 4.75 1.32
CA ILE A 108 -0.49 3.35 1.74
C ILE A 108 0.99 2.93 1.80
N VAL A 109 1.79 3.34 0.82
CA VAL A 109 3.24 3.09 0.83
C VAL A 109 3.88 3.81 2.01
N LYS A 110 3.56 5.09 2.24
CA LYS A 110 4.09 5.88 3.35
C LYS A 110 3.77 5.26 4.71
N ASP A 111 2.55 4.77 4.89
CA ASP A 111 2.10 4.12 6.13
C ASP A 111 2.78 2.76 6.34
N GLY A 112 3.13 2.05 5.26
CA GLY A 112 3.82 0.77 5.31
C GLY A 112 5.35 0.86 5.37
N LEU A 113 5.93 2.07 5.29
CA LEU A 113 7.36 2.28 5.39
C LEU A 113 7.79 2.34 6.85
N THR A 114 8.75 1.49 7.20
CA THR A 114 9.42 1.53 8.50
C THR A 114 10.88 1.90 8.30
N TRP A 115 11.40 2.74 9.17
CA TRP A 115 12.82 3.09 9.15
C TRP A 115 13.64 1.87 9.59
N ARG A 116 14.44 1.31 8.69
CA ARG A 116 15.52 0.39 9.09
C ARG A 116 16.74 1.19 9.53
N VAL A 117 17.08 1.07 10.81
CA VAL A 117 18.30 1.65 11.37
C VAL A 117 19.51 0.88 10.82
N GLY A 118 20.29 1.52 9.94
CA GLY A 118 21.61 1.04 9.55
C GLY A 118 22.64 1.42 10.60
N ASN A 119 23.59 2.28 10.25
CA ASN A 119 24.66 2.72 11.17
C ASN A 119 24.23 3.74 12.26
N GLY A 120 22.93 3.97 12.46
CA GLY A 120 22.39 4.88 13.50
C GLY A 120 22.61 6.38 13.29
N LYS A 121 23.39 6.83 12.29
CA LYS A 121 23.79 8.24 12.15
C LYS A 121 22.70 9.19 11.61
N ARG A 122 21.52 8.67 11.23
CA ARG A 122 20.50 9.40 10.43
C ARG A 122 19.06 9.23 10.88
N VAL A 123 18.86 8.54 12.00
CA VAL A 123 17.54 8.28 12.56
C VAL A 123 17.25 9.34 13.60
N ALA A 124 16.16 10.08 13.44
CA ALA A 124 15.62 10.87 14.54
C ALA A 124 14.93 9.88 15.50
N ILE A 125 15.71 9.34 16.45
CA ILE A 125 15.31 8.30 17.42
C ILE A 125 13.92 8.56 18.03
N TRP A 126 13.54 9.83 18.15
CA TRP A 126 12.31 10.24 18.80
C TRP A 126 11.14 10.56 17.85
N HIS A 127 11.40 10.85 16.57
CA HIS A 127 10.39 11.35 15.64
C HIS A 127 10.09 10.36 14.51
N ASP A 128 11.08 9.56 14.12
CA ASP A 128 10.95 8.57 13.06
C ASP A 128 10.36 7.26 13.61
N GLU A 129 9.59 6.58 12.77
CA GLU A 129 8.98 5.29 13.06
C GLU A 129 9.98 4.18 12.71
N TRP A 130 10.90 3.92 13.65
CA TRP A 130 12.03 2.98 13.46
C TRP A 130 11.94 1.72 14.32
N ILE A 131 10.96 1.64 15.22
CA ILE A 131 10.75 0.46 16.07
C ILE A 131 9.68 -0.44 15.42
N PRO A 132 9.95 -1.73 15.20
CA PRO A 132 8.92 -2.70 14.80
C PRO A 132 8.05 -3.08 16.01
N GLN A 133 7.34 -2.11 16.59
CA GLN A 133 6.34 -2.33 17.63
C GLN A 133 4.95 -1.94 17.10
N PRO A 134 3.91 -2.74 17.34
CA PRO A 134 2.63 -2.67 16.64
C PRO A 134 1.76 -1.43 16.95
N VAL A 135 2.16 -0.56 17.88
CA VAL A 135 1.23 0.45 18.44
C VAL A 135 1.61 1.90 18.10
N SER A 136 2.90 2.23 18.00
CA SER A 136 3.33 3.62 17.72
C SER A 136 4.59 3.75 16.89
N HIS A 137 5.32 2.64 16.68
CA HIS A 137 6.64 2.63 16.03
C HIS A 137 7.68 3.63 16.58
N LYS A 138 7.41 4.26 17.73
CA LYS A 138 8.18 5.36 18.36
C LYS A 138 8.53 5.04 19.81
N VAL A 139 9.67 5.55 20.27
CA VAL A 139 10.13 5.41 21.66
C VAL A 139 9.18 6.15 22.62
N ARG A 140 8.61 5.47 23.62
CA ARG A 140 7.71 6.06 24.64
C ARG A 140 8.41 6.46 25.97
N SER A 141 9.73 6.37 26.06
CA SER A 141 10.52 6.64 27.28
C SER A 141 10.78 8.14 27.52
N PRO A 142 10.90 8.62 28.77
CA PRO A 142 11.21 10.03 29.06
C PRO A 142 12.58 10.45 28.54
N VAL A 143 12.65 11.66 28.01
CA VAL A 143 13.83 12.28 27.39
C VAL A 143 14.82 12.75 28.46
N LYS A 144 15.80 11.91 28.79
CA LYS A 144 17.08 12.37 29.32
C LYS A 144 18.17 11.60 28.58
N MET A 145 19.13 12.31 27.98
CA MET A 145 20.50 11.85 27.64
C MET A 145 20.97 11.86 26.17
N LEU A 146 20.24 12.25 25.11
CA LEU A 146 20.87 12.33 23.77
C LEU A 146 20.38 13.50 22.89
N SER A 147 21.35 14.17 22.24
CA SER A 147 21.21 15.43 21.50
C SER A 147 20.57 15.28 20.11
N ARG A 148 20.13 16.43 19.54
CA ARG A 148 18.83 16.59 18.89
C ARG A 148 18.76 16.45 17.35
N ARG A 149 19.82 16.12 16.61
CA ARG A 149 19.73 16.08 15.11
C ARG A 149 20.96 15.47 14.45
N CYS A 150 20.78 14.51 13.54
CA CYS A 150 21.75 14.18 12.47
C CYS A 150 21.01 13.79 11.17
N LYS A 151 21.29 14.49 10.07
CA LYS A 151 20.58 14.42 8.78
C LYS A 151 21.20 13.37 7.84
N GLY A 152 20.39 12.70 7.01
CA GLY A 152 20.80 12.48 5.62
C GLY A 152 20.46 11.23 4.80
N GLY A 153 19.46 10.37 5.03
CA GLY A 153 18.86 9.54 3.95
C GLY A 153 19.61 8.33 3.31
N LYS A 154 18.90 7.19 3.28
CA LYS A 154 18.54 6.41 2.07
C LYS A 154 17.20 5.74 2.42
N ILE A 155 16.21 5.86 1.53
CA ILE A 155 14.85 5.32 1.71
C ILE A 155 14.74 4.13 0.75
N ASN A 156 14.30 2.97 1.26
CA ASN A 156 13.90 1.80 0.47
C ASN A 156 12.44 1.46 0.78
#